data_AF-A0A2J6XGP6-F1
#
_entry.id   AF-A0A2J6XGP6-F1
#
_cell.length_a   1.000
_cell.length_b   1.000
_cell.length_c   1.000
_cell.angle_alpha   90.00
_cell.angle_beta   90.00
_cell.angle_gamma   90.00
#
_symmetry.space_group_name_H-M   'P 1'
#
loop_
_entity.id
_entity.type
_entity.pdbx_description
1 polymer ?
#
loop_
_entity_poly.entity_id
_entity_poly.type
_entity_poly.pdbx_seq_one_letter_code
_entity_poly.pdbx_strand_id
1 'polypeptide(L)'
;MKKELKIMILMLSILMFSIGIIFGITGMPIIAGLTITIALILYLVSWVIYSNARYVFLGLMIGGDIGSMISIFSHPLILPFVIIERGRGHESIDIDFVQIISFLELIYYIMKYHVLKNKKIGAMR
;
A
#
# COMPACT_ATOMS: atom_id res chain seq x y z
N MET A 1 15.41 9.73 13.86
CA MET A 1 15.26 8.26 13.84
C MET A 1 16.62 7.64 13.52
N LYS A 2 17.13 6.77 14.40
CA LYS A 2 18.44 6.11 14.22
C LYS A 2 18.45 5.32 12.89
N LYS A 3 19.59 5.28 12.19
CA LYS A 3 19.73 4.65 10.86
C LYS A 3 19.27 3.19 10.86
N GLU A 4 19.57 2.46 11.93
CA GLU A 4 19.16 1.07 12.16
C GLU A 4 17.63 0.90 12.11
N LEU A 5 16.88 1.78 12.78
CA LEU A 5 15.42 1.70 12.83
C LEU A 5 14.77 1.92 11.46
N LYS A 6 15.39 2.73 10.58
CA LYS A 6 14.94 2.90 9.20
C LYS A 6 15.10 1.62 8.39
N ILE A 7 16.26 0.97 8.53
CA ILE A 7 16.56 -0.29 7.83
C ILE A 7 15.60 -1.38 8.32
N MET A 8 15.36 -1.47 9.63
CA MET A 8 14.43 -2.43 10.21
C MET A 8 13.00 -2.25 9.66
N ILE A 9 12.50 -1.01 9.60
CA ILE A 9 11.17 -0.72 9.04
C ILE A 9 11.12 -1.08 7.55
N LEU A 10 12.18 -0.81 6.79
CA LEU A 10 12.26 -1.20 5.38
C LEU A 10 12.20 -2.73 5.21
N MET A 11 12.99 -3.47 5.98
CA MET A 11 12.99 -4.94 5.95
C MET A 11 11.62 -5.51 6.33
N LEU A 12 11.00 -4.98 7.39
CA LEU A 12 9.65 -5.36 7.80
C LEU A 12 8.61 -5.04 6.72
N SER A 13 8.73 -3.90 6.04
CA SER A 13 7.81 -3.53 4.96
C SER A 13 7.92 -4.48 3.77
N ILE A 14 9.15 -4.87 3.39
CA ILE A 14 9.39 -5.87 2.34
C ILE A 14 8.83 -7.24 2.75
N LEU A 15 9.07 -7.66 4.00
CA LEU A 15 8.55 -8.92 4.51
C LEU A 15 7.02 -8.96 4.49
N MET A 16 6.38 -7.89 4.98
CA MET A 16 4.93 -7.79 5.01
C MET A 16 4.32 -7.70 3.62
N PHE A 17 4.99 -7.04 2.68
CA PHE A 17 4.62 -7.06 1.27
C PHE A 17 4.62 -8.49 0.70
N SER A 18 5.67 -9.26 0.94
CA SER A 18 5.73 -10.67 0.52
C SER A 18 4.63 -11.52 1.16
N ILE A 19 4.35 -11.33 2.45
CA ILE A 19 3.24 -12.00 3.14
C ILE A 19 1.90 -11.64 2.51
N GLY A 20 1.70 -10.35 2.19
CA GLY A 20 0.51 -9.86 1.50
C GLY A 20 0.32 -10.57 0.17
N ILE A 21 1.37 -10.64 -0.65
CA ILE A 21 1.34 -11.37 -1.93
C ILE A 21 0.94 -12.83 -1.72
N ILE A 22 1.56 -13.53 -0.77
CA ILE A 22 1.26 -14.94 -0.49
C ILE A 22 -0.22 -15.12 -0.16
N PHE A 23 -0.77 -14.28 0.71
CA PHE A 23 -2.20 -14.35 1.07
C PHE A 23 -3.12 -13.95 -0.08
N GLY A 24 -2.72 -12.96 -0.88
CA GLY A 24 -3.47 -12.54 -2.06
C GLY A 24 -3.52 -13.63 -3.14
N ILE A 25 -2.41 -14.33 -3.41
CA ILE A 25 -2.29 -15.36 -4.47
C ILE A 25 -3.03 -16.66 -4.11
N THR A 26 -3.45 -16.85 -2.84
CA THR A 26 -4.23 -18.03 -2.45
C THR A 26 -5.52 -18.22 -3.25
N GLY A 27 -6.00 -17.17 -3.94
CA GLY A 27 -7.20 -17.21 -4.78
C GLY A 27 -8.49 -17.32 -3.96
N MET A 28 -8.41 -17.16 -2.63
CA MET A 28 -9.57 -17.13 -1.74
C MET A 28 -9.97 -15.67 -1.46
N PRO A 29 -11.12 -15.18 -2.00
CA PRO A 29 -11.51 -13.77 -1.85
C PRO A 29 -11.63 -13.31 -0.40
N ILE A 30 -12.08 -14.21 0.49
CA ILE A 30 -12.21 -13.92 1.92
C ILE A 30 -10.83 -13.65 2.55
N ILE A 31 -9.80 -14.44 2.20
CA ILE A 31 -8.46 -14.28 2.75
C ILE A 31 -7.83 -12.97 2.25
N ALA A 32 -7.95 -12.68 0.96
CA ALA A 32 -7.47 -11.43 0.38
C ALA A 32 -8.15 -10.21 1.02
N GLY A 33 -9.49 -10.22 1.10
CA GLY A 33 -10.27 -9.13 1.71
C GLY A 33 -9.93 -8.91 3.19
N LEU A 34 -9.79 -9.99 3.98
CA LEU A 34 -9.39 -9.89 5.39
C LEU A 34 -7.97 -9.35 5.54
N THR A 35 -7.03 -9.79 4.70
CA THR A 35 -5.63 -9.33 4.74
C THR A 35 -5.56 -7.83 4.49
N ILE A 36 -6.23 -7.34 3.45
CA ILE A 36 -6.28 -5.92 3.10
C ILE A 36 -6.98 -5.12 4.21
N THR A 37 -8.10 -5.62 4.74
CA THR A 37 -8.88 -4.93 5.80
C THR A 37 -8.08 -4.81 7.10
N ILE A 38 -7.44 -5.91 7.55
CA ILE A 38 -6.60 -5.91 8.74
C ILE A 38 -5.39 -5.00 8.53
N ALA A 39 -4.76 -5.04 7.35
CA ALA A 39 -3.65 -4.16 6.99
C ALA A 39 -4.06 -2.68 7.06
N LEU A 40 -5.24 -2.32 6.56
CA LEU A 40 -5.78 -0.97 6.62
C LEU A 40 -5.99 -0.50 8.07
N ILE A 41 -6.59 -1.34 8.92
CA ILE A 41 -6.79 -1.02 10.34
C ILE A 41 -5.43 -0.78 11.02
N LEU A 42 -4.47 -1.69 10.82
CA LEU A 42 -3.13 -1.57 11.42
C LEU A 42 -2.36 -0.37 10.87
N TYR A 43 -2.56 -0.03 9.60
CA TYR A 43 -2.02 1.17 8.97
C TYR A 43 -2.54 2.44 9.65
N LEU A 44 -3.86 2.55 9.86
CA LEU A 44 -4.49 3.70 10.53
C LEU A 44 -4.07 3.82 12.00
N VAL A 45 -4.07 2.70 12.74
CA VAL A 45 -3.61 2.64 14.13
C VAL A 45 -2.14 3.07 14.22
N SER A 46 -1.30 2.55 13.33
CA SER A 46 0.13 2.90 13.29
C SER A 46 0.35 4.34 12.87
N TRP A 47 -0.47 4.88 11.98
CA TRP A 47 -0.41 6.29 11.61
C TRP A 47 -0.51 7.18 12.85
N VAL A 48 -1.46 6.88 13.75
CA VAL A 48 -1.74 7.66 14.97
C VAL A 48 -0.65 7.43 16.03
N ILE A 49 -0.31 6.17 16.32
CA ILE A 49 0.58 5.84 17.45
C ILE A 49 2.06 6.01 17.08
N TYR A 50 2.46 5.50 15.91
CA TYR A 50 3.86 5.51 15.47
C TYR A 50 3.97 5.63 13.95
N SER A 51 3.84 6.87 13.47
CA SER A 51 3.67 7.23 12.06
C SER A 51 4.66 6.54 11.09
N ASN A 52 5.91 6.27 11.49
CA ASN A 52 6.87 5.60 10.60
C ASN A 52 6.61 4.09 10.40
N ALA A 53 5.92 3.40 11.32
CA ALA A 53 5.60 1.98 11.14
C ALA A 53 4.42 1.74 10.20
N ARG A 54 3.63 2.77 9.86
CA ARG A 54 2.50 2.62 8.93
C ARG A 54 2.92 2.01 7.59
N TYR A 55 4.15 2.27 7.14
CA TYR A 55 4.70 1.73 5.89
C TYR A 55 4.83 0.20 5.88
N VAL A 56 4.97 -0.41 7.06
CA VAL A 56 4.99 -1.88 7.21
C VAL A 56 3.65 -2.47 6.81
N PHE A 57 2.56 -1.87 7.30
CA PHE A 57 1.20 -2.31 7.00
C PHE A 57 0.72 -1.87 5.62
N LEU A 58 1.23 -0.73 5.11
CA LEU A 58 1.05 -0.33 3.72
C LEU A 58 1.64 -1.39 2.77
N GLY A 59 2.83 -1.91 3.09
CA GLY A 59 3.45 -3.02 2.35
C GLY A 59 2.53 -4.25 2.28
N LEU A 60 1.97 -4.67 3.43
CA LEU A 60 1.00 -5.78 3.48
C LEU A 60 -0.21 -5.54 2.58
N MET A 61 -0.78 -4.34 2.65
CA MET A 61 -1.97 -3.95 1.91
C MET A 61 -1.73 -3.99 0.39
N ILE A 62 -0.63 -3.38 -0.08
CA ILE A 62 -0.23 -3.39 -1.48
C ILE A 62 0.07 -4.82 -1.95
N GLY A 63 0.76 -5.61 -1.14
CA GLY A 63 1.06 -7.00 -1.49
C GLY A 63 -0.21 -7.84 -1.63
N GLY A 64 -1.15 -7.70 -0.70
CA GLY A 64 -2.44 -8.38 -0.73
C GLY A 64 -3.28 -8.02 -1.95
N ASP A 65 -3.33 -6.72 -2.25
CA ASP A 65 -4.04 -6.17 -3.41
C ASP A 65 -3.46 -6.72 -4.73
N ILE A 66 -2.14 -6.59 -4.95
CA ILE A 66 -1.46 -7.15 -6.12
C ILE A 66 -1.65 -8.66 -6.22
N GLY A 67 -1.51 -9.40 -5.11
CA GLY A 67 -1.68 -10.85 -5.11
C GLY A 67 -3.11 -11.27 -5.47
N SER A 68 -4.11 -10.50 -5.04
CA SER A 68 -5.52 -10.71 -5.38
C SER A 68 -5.80 -10.41 -6.85
N MET A 69 -5.22 -9.34 -7.40
CA MET A 69 -5.29 -8.98 -8.84
C MET A 69 -4.77 -10.11 -9.73
N ILE A 70 -3.69 -10.78 -9.31
CA ILE A 70 -3.07 -11.87 -10.07
C ILE A 70 -3.92 -13.14 -10.05
N SER A 71 -4.61 -13.44 -8.94
CA SER A 71 -5.22 -14.76 -8.71
C SER A 71 -6.73 -14.80 -8.86
N ILE A 72 -7.44 -13.72 -8.54
CA ILE A 72 -8.91 -13.70 -8.46
C ILE A 72 -9.51 -13.12 -9.75
N PHE A 73 -8.91 -12.06 -10.28
CA PHE A 73 -9.46 -11.37 -11.42
C PHE A 73 -9.11 -12.09 -12.72
N SER A 74 -10.14 -12.45 -13.49
CA SER A 74 -9.95 -13.19 -14.75
C SER A 74 -9.42 -12.30 -15.89
N HIS A 75 -9.91 -11.05 -15.96
CA HIS A 75 -9.50 -10.04 -16.95
C HIS A 75 -9.58 -8.62 -16.34
N PRO A 76 -8.75 -8.29 -15.33
CA PRO A 76 -8.79 -6.97 -14.73
C PRO A 76 -8.25 -5.93 -15.71
N LEU A 77 -9.04 -4.90 -16.03
CA LEU A 77 -8.47 -3.66 -16.56
C LEU A 77 -8.09 -2.79 -15.35
N ILE A 78 -6.80 -2.76 -15.05
CA ILE A 78 -6.25 -1.94 -13.97
C ILE A 78 -6.08 -0.52 -14.51
N LEU A 79 -6.95 0.38 -14.06
CA LEU A 79 -6.83 1.83 -14.28
C LEU A 79 -6.31 2.49 -12.99
N PRO A 80 -5.78 3.71 -13.06
CA PRO A 80 -5.45 4.46 -11.85
C PRO A 80 -6.67 4.58 -10.95
N PHE A 81 -6.56 4.06 -9.72
CA PHE A 81 -7.58 4.11 -8.66
C PHE A 81 -8.85 3.29 -8.92
N VAL A 82 -8.92 2.57 -10.02
CA VAL A 82 -10.13 1.86 -10.44
C VAL A 82 -9.77 0.51 -11.04
N ILE A 83 -10.43 -0.54 -10.58
CA ILE A 83 -10.37 -1.87 -11.16
C ILE A 83 -11.69 -2.11 -11.85
N ILE A 84 -11.63 -2.42 -13.15
CA ILE A 84 -12.80 -2.86 -13.90
C ILE A 84 -12.70 -4.37 -14.05
N GLU A 85 -13.64 -5.10 -13.45
CA GLU A 85 -13.77 -6.54 -13.60
C GLU A 85 -14.81 -6.86 -14.68
N ARG A 86 -14.40 -7.63 -15.70
CA ARG A 86 -15.27 -8.14 -16.74
C ARG A 86 -15.49 -9.64 -16.55
N GLY A 87 -16.62 -9.99 -15.93
CA GLY A 87 -17.08 -11.36 -15.74
C GLY A 87 -18.30 -11.70 -16.62
N ARG A 88 -18.69 -12.99 -16.70
CA ARG A 88 -19.77 -13.54 -17.55
C ARG A 88 -21.12 -12.78 -17.40
N GLY A 89 -21.27 -11.65 -18.08
CA GLY A 89 -22.50 -10.85 -18.15
C GLY A 89 -22.59 -9.63 -17.22
N HIS A 90 -21.57 -9.33 -16.41
CA HIS A 90 -21.56 -8.17 -15.51
C HIS A 90 -20.20 -7.45 -15.55
N GLU A 91 -20.24 -6.12 -15.68
CA GLU A 91 -19.10 -5.23 -15.47
C GLU A 91 -19.24 -4.58 -14.09
N SER A 92 -18.28 -4.77 -13.21
CA SER A 92 -18.17 -4.01 -11.96
C SER A 92 -17.02 -3.01 -12.07
N ILE A 93 -17.23 -1.83 -11.48
CA ILE A 93 -16.23 -0.79 -11.34
C ILE A 93 -15.98 -0.64 -9.85
N ASP A 94 -14.82 -1.10 -9.39
CA ASP A 94 -14.42 -1.02 -7.99
C ASP A 94 -13.35 0.07 -7.82
N ILE A 95 -13.55 0.91 -6.80
CA ILE A 95 -12.57 1.92 -6.42
C ILE A 95 -11.46 1.24 -5.62
N ASP A 96 -10.25 1.32 -6.14
CA ASP A 96 -9.06 0.77 -5.51
C ASP A 96 -8.49 1.77 -4.50
N PHE A 97 -8.99 1.66 -3.27
CA PHE A 97 -8.52 2.48 -2.17
C PHE A 97 -7.06 2.20 -1.80
N VAL A 98 -6.51 1.03 -2.10
CA VAL A 98 -5.11 0.68 -1.84
C VAL A 98 -4.20 1.52 -2.73
N GLN A 99 -4.54 1.65 -4.01
CA GLN A 99 -3.87 2.57 -4.94
C GLN A 99 -4.00 4.03 -4.50
N ILE A 100 -5.20 4.47 -4.08
CA ILE A 100 -5.41 5.85 -3.61
C ILE A 100 -4.51 6.16 -2.41
N ILE A 101 -4.50 5.31 -1.39
CA ILE A 101 -3.68 5.50 -0.18
C ILE A 101 -2.18 5.51 -0.55
N SER A 102 -1.75 4.57 -1.39
CA SER A 102 -0.36 4.47 -1.84
C SER A 102 0.09 5.74 -2.58
N PHE A 103 -0.78 6.26 -3.45
CA PHE A 103 -0.52 7.49 -4.19
C PHE A 103 -0.44 8.73 -3.29
N LEU A 104 -1.34 8.83 -2.30
CA LEU A 104 -1.29 9.92 -1.31
C LEU A 104 -0.01 9.88 -0.47
N GLU A 105 0.45 8.70 -0.05
CA GLU A 105 1.73 8.55 0.65
C GLU A 105 2.93 8.95 -0.22
N LEU A 106 2.90 8.61 -1.51
CA LEU A 106 3.93 9.01 -2.46
C LEU A 106 3.97 10.54 -2.61
N ILE A 107 2.82 11.18 -2.81
CA ILE A 107 2.72 12.66 -2.88
C ILE A 107 3.25 13.28 -1.60
N TYR A 108 2.81 12.80 -0.44
CA TYR A 108 3.26 13.30 0.86
C TYR A 108 4.78 13.20 1.00
N TYR A 109 5.38 12.07 0.60
CA TYR A 109 6.81 11.87 0.64
C TYR A 109 7.57 12.85 -0.28
N ILE A 110 7.10 13.03 -1.52
CA ILE A 110 7.69 13.97 -2.49
C ILE A 110 7.63 15.41 -1.97
N MET A 111 6.46 15.85 -1.48
CA MET A 111 6.27 17.20 -0.93
C MET A 111 7.20 17.44 0.26
N LYS A 112 7.26 16.49 1.20
CA LYS A 112 8.14 16.58 2.37
C LYS A 112 9.61 16.71 1.97
N TYR A 113 10.06 15.93 0.99
CA TYR A 113 11.43 15.98 0.51
C TYR A 113 11.76 17.34 -0.14
N HIS A 114 10.86 17.86 -0.98
CA HIS A 114 11.02 19.17 -1.62
C HIS A 114 11.10 20.31 -0.61
N VAL A 115 10.23 20.34 0.39
CA VAL A 115 10.24 21.37 1.44
C VAL A 115 11.54 21.33 2.24
N LEU A 116 12.04 20.14 2.59
CA LEU A 116 13.30 19.99 3.32
C LEU A 116 14.51 20.43 2.48
N LYS A 117 14.53 20.14 1.18
CA LYS A 117 15.59 20.58 0.27
C LYS A 117 15.63 22.11 0.17
N ASN A 118 14.48 22.76 0.02
CA ASN A 118 14.40 24.22 -0.08
C ASN A 118 14.83 24.93 1.22
N LYS A 119 14.46 24.39 2.39
CA LYS A 119 14.94 24.92 3.68
C LYS A 119 16.46 24.82 3.84
N LYS A 120 17.08 23.73 3.39
CA LYS A 120 18.55 23.59 3.42
C LYS A 120 19.26 24.62 2.54
N ILE A 121 18.73 24.91 1.35
CA ILE A 121 19.30 25.91 0.43
C ILE A 121 19.16 27.32 1.01
N GLY A 122 18.02 27.63 1.64
CA GLY A 122 17.80 28.92 2.29
C GLY A 122 18.67 29.17 3.52
N ALA A 123 19.11 28.12 4.23
CA ALA A 123 20.00 28.24 5.39
C ALA A 123 21.50 28.32 5.03
N MET A 124 21.86 28.11 3.76
CA MET A 124 23.24 28.26 3.26
C MET A 124 23.48 29.62 2.58
N ARG A 125 22.45 30.46 2.46
CA ARG A 125 22.55 31.86 2.02
C ARG A 125 22.52 32.77 3.23
#